data_AF-A0A2K8MB49-F1
#
_entry.id   AF-A0A2K8MB49-F1
#
_cell.length_a   1.000
_cell.length_b   1.000
_cell.length_c   1.000
_cell.angle_alpha   90.00
_cell.angle_beta   90.00
_cell.angle_gamma   90.00
#
_symmetry.space_group_name_H-M   'P 1'
#
loop_
_entity.id
_entity.type
_entity.pdbx_description
1 polymer ?
#
loop_
_entity_poly.entity_id
_entity_poly.type
_entity_poly.pdbx_seq_one_letter_code
_entity_poly.pdbx_strand_id
1 'polypeptide(L)'
;MLASLDVRRTEGGLQLAMTAPDAPVAWVTRLSYEQAQELAAGLRADVPVFLGGTVAAGLAYIPGYPEVGEGSLARIAEAEITDDLRNATYQVRAGLEAMRGFGDTVRAHLPDRLDPLPADPAAPWTPAPLD
;
A
#
# COMPACT_ATOMS: atom_id res chain seq x y z
N MET A 1 7.91 -19.19 -0.77
CA MET A 1 6.72 -18.35 -1.03
C MET A 1 7.23 -17.01 -1.53
N LEU A 2 6.65 -16.40 -2.56
CA LEU A 2 7.06 -15.05 -3.02
C LEU A 2 6.30 -14.00 -2.20
N ALA A 3 6.86 -12.80 -2.09
CA ALA A 3 6.14 -11.68 -1.48
C ALA A 3 4.88 -11.34 -2.29
N SER A 4 3.77 -11.05 -1.62
CA SER A 4 2.51 -10.65 -2.26
C SER A 4 1.92 -9.39 -1.63
N LEU A 5 1.24 -8.61 -2.47
CA LEU A 5 0.47 -7.43 -2.08
C LEU A 5 -0.95 -7.58 -2.62
N ASP A 6 -1.91 -7.64 -1.70
CA ASP A 6 -3.34 -7.62 -1.99
C ASP A 6 -3.90 -6.25 -1.66
N VAL A 7 -4.65 -5.65 -2.59
CA VAL A 7 -5.22 -4.31 -2.45
C VAL A 7 -6.73 -4.37 -2.51
N ARG A 8 -7.40 -3.67 -1.59
CA ARG A 8 -8.86 -3.53 -1.54
C ARG A 8 -9.24 -2.07 -1.38
N ARG A 9 -10.23 -1.61 -2.14
CA ARG A 9 -10.85 -0.29 -1.93
C ARG A 9 -11.66 -0.28 -0.65
N THR A 10 -11.59 0.81 0.10
CA THR A 10 -12.42 1.08 1.27
C THR A 10 -13.08 2.45 1.13
N GLU A 11 -14.04 2.74 2.02
CA GLU A 11 -14.52 4.10 2.18
C GLU A 11 -13.33 5.01 2.56
N GLY A 12 -13.07 6.04 1.75
CA GLY A 12 -12.00 7.00 1.97
C GLY A 12 -10.56 6.56 1.64
N GLY A 13 -10.32 5.35 1.13
CA GLY A 13 -8.95 4.91 0.84
C GLY A 13 -8.77 3.48 0.35
N LEU A 14 -7.58 2.94 0.59
CA LEU A 14 -7.19 1.58 0.28
C LEU A 14 -6.75 0.82 1.54
N GLN A 15 -7.10 -0.47 1.58
CA GLN A 15 -6.53 -1.43 2.50
C GLN A 15 -5.54 -2.32 1.76
N LEU A 16 -4.31 -2.39 2.25
CA LEU A 16 -3.22 -3.16 1.69
C LEU A 16 -2.92 -4.31 2.66
N ALA A 17 -2.96 -5.55 2.16
CA ALA A 17 -2.53 -6.73 2.91
C ALA A 17 -1.25 -7.26 2.26
N MET A 18 -0.20 -7.39 3.06
CA MET A 18 1.12 -7.78 2.58
C MET A 18 1.58 -9.08 3.24
N THR A 19 2.03 -10.01 2.41
CA THR A 19 2.59 -11.28 2.86
C THR A 19 4.06 -11.32 2.48
N ALA A 20 4.94 -11.46 3.47
CA ALA A 20 6.36 -11.72 3.24
C ALA A 20 6.62 -13.23 3.35
N PRO A 21 7.62 -13.77 2.61
CA PRO A 21 7.98 -15.20 2.69
C PRO A 21 8.33 -15.65 4.12
N ASP A 22 8.94 -14.74 4.88
CA ASP A 22 9.49 -14.99 6.21
C ASP A 22 8.59 -14.47 7.33
N ALA A 23 7.41 -13.93 7.01
CA ALA A 23 6.45 -13.44 8.00
C ALA A 23 5.35 -14.49 8.23
N PRO A 24 5.08 -14.90 9.49
CA PRO A 24 4.06 -15.90 9.78
C PRO A 24 2.62 -15.38 9.58
N VAL A 25 2.43 -14.07 9.49
CA VAL A 25 1.13 -13.42 9.37
C VAL A 25 1.22 -12.28 8.36
N ALA A 26 0.26 -12.22 7.44
CA ALA A 26 0.08 -11.08 6.57
C ALA A 26 -0.31 -9.85 7.39
N TRP A 27 0.42 -8.75 7.23
CA TRP A 27 0.07 -7.52 7.92
C TRP A 27 -0.76 -6.62 7.01
N VAL A 28 -1.60 -5.80 7.64
CA VAL A 28 -2.57 -4.95 6.95
C VAL A 28 -2.32 -3.50 7.32
N THR A 29 -2.30 -2.63 6.32
CA THR A 29 -2.29 -1.17 6.50
C THR A 29 -3.44 -0.52 5.74
N ARG A 30 -3.88 0.64 6.22
CA ARG A 30 -4.92 1.46 5.57
C ARG A 30 -4.30 2.79 5.21
N LEU A 31 -4.52 3.19 3.95
CA LEU A 31 -4.04 4.45 3.40
C LEU A 31 -5.23 5.24 2.90
N SER A 32 -5.22 6.57 3.08
CA SER A 32 -6.11 7.43 2.32
C SER A 32 -5.81 7.32 0.81
N TYR A 33 -6.73 7.75 -0.05
CA TYR A 33 -6.44 7.77 -1.49
C TYR A 33 -5.23 8.62 -1.86
N GLU A 34 -5.00 9.73 -1.15
CA GLU A 34 -3.82 10.59 -1.32
C GLU A 34 -2.53 9.84 -0.96
N GLN A 35 -2.51 9.18 0.20
CA GLN A 35 -1.38 8.36 0.64
C GLN A 35 -1.10 7.19 -0.30
N ALA A 36 -2.15 6.53 -0.80
CA ALA A 36 -2.03 5.45 -1.77
C ALA A 36 -1.49 5.95 -3.13
N GLN A 37 -1.83 7.18 -3.54
CA GLN A 37 -1.29 7.82 -4.73
C GLN A 37 0.21 8.11 -4.57
N GLU A 38 0.62 8.66 -3.43
CA GLU A 38 2.02 8.92 -3.10
C GLU A 38 2.83 7.62 -3.08
N LEU A 39 2.30 6.57 -2.44
CA LEU A 39 2.92 5.24 -2.44
C LEU A 39 3.13 4.72 -3.86
N ALA A 40 2.08 4.75 -4.69
CA ALA A 40 2.13 4.23 -6.05
C ALA A 40 3.15 4.99 -6.91
N ALA A 41 3.25 6.32 -6.72
CA ALA A 41 4.24 7.14 -7.42
C ALA A 41 5.67 6.79 -6.99
N GLY A 42 5.94 6.71 -5.68
CA GLY A 42 7.27 6.40 -5.18
C GLY A 42 7.76 5.00 -5.52
N LEU A 43 6.89 3.99 -5.45
CA LEU A 43 7.22 2.62 -5.87
C LEU A 43 7.60 2.53 -7.35
N ARG A 44 6.92 3.28 -8.22
CA ARG A 44 7.22 3.29 -9.66
C ARG A 44 8.50 4.06 -9.98
N ALA A 45 8.68 5.20 -9.30
CA ALA A 45 9.83 6.08 -9.49
C ALA A 45 11.09 5.59 -8.76
N ASP A 46 10.97 4.57 -7.91
CA ASP A 46 12.01 4.12 -7.00
C ASP A 46 12.52 5.25 -6.07
N VAL A 47 11.58 6.01 -5.50
CA VAL A 47 11.85 7.16 -4.62
C VAL A 47 11.33 6.83 -3.23
N PRO A 48 12.08 7.15 -2.15
CA PRO A 48 11.63 6.86 -0.79
C PRO A 48 10.30 7.56 -0.48
N VAL A 49 9.41 6.84 0.19
CA VAL A 49 8.09 7.34 0.61
C VAL A 49 7.91 7.04 2.09
N PHE A 50 7.38 8.00 2.84
CA PHE A 50 7.07 7.85 4.26
C PHE A 50 5.66 8.35 4.53
N LEU A 51 4.73 7.43 4.74
CA LEU A 51 3.32 7.73 4.99
C LEU A 51 3.03 7.54 6.47
N GLY A 52 2.84 8.64 7.18
CA GLY A 52 2.36 8.62 8.55
C GLY A 52 0.87 8.26 8.61
N GLY A 53 0.50 7.22 9.35
CA GLY A 53 -0.90 6.90 9.59
C GLY A 53 -1.49 7.77 10.71
N THR A 54 -2.71 8.26 10.54
CA THR A 54 -3.49 8.91 11.61
C THR A 54 -4.02 7.91 12.66
N VAL A 55 -3.91 6.60 12.39
CA VAL A 55 -4.35 5.53 13.28
C VAL A 55 -3.33 4.38 13.26
N ALA A 56 -2.36 4.43 14.17
CA ALA A 56 -1.56 3.32 14.71
C ALA A 56 -0.51 2.57 13.84
N ALA A 57 -0.34 2.84 12.54
CA ALA A 57 0.85 2.38 11.81
C ALA A 57 1.08 3.19 10.52
N GLY A 58 2.32 3.63 10.29
CA GLY A 58 2.77 4.20 9.03
C GLY A 58 3.22 3.14 8.03
N LEU A 59 3.51 3.57 6.82
CA LEU A 59 4.09 2.75 5.76
C LEU A 59 5.29 3.49 5.16
N ALA A 60 6.40 2.80 4.98
CA ALA A 60 7.57 3.30 4.28
C ALA A 60 7.88 2.45 3.05
N TYR A 61 8.22 3.11 1.96
CA TYR A 61 9.00 2.50 0.89
C TYR A 61 10.43 3.04 0.96
N ILE A 62 11.39 2.12 0.97
CA ILE A 62 12.81 2.41 1.07
C ILE A 62 13.49 1.73 -0.12
N PRO A 63 14.01 2.51 -1.09
CA PRO A 63 14.87 1.96 -2.13
C PRO A 63 16.08 1.26 -1.50
N GLY A 64 16.41 0.08 -2.02
CA GLY A 64 17.65 -0.58 -1.66
C GLY A 64 18.85 0.11 -2.30
N TYR A 65 20.02 -0.47 -2.10
CA TYR A 65 21.21 0.00 -2.80
C TYR A 65 21.08 -0.28 -4.30
N PRO A 66 21.50 0.67 -5.17
CA PRO A 66 21.44 0.48 -6.62
C PRO A 66 22.13 -0.80 -7.11
N GLU A 67 23.16 -1.24 -6.37
CA GLU A 67 23.98 -2.41 -6.64
C GLU A 67 23.23 -3.74 -6.44
N VAL A 68 22.21 -3.74 -5.58
CA VAL A 68 21.43 -4.94 -5.22
C VAL A 68 20.15 -5.02 -6.04
N GLY A 69 19.64 -3.88 -6.54
CA GLY A 69 18.44 -3.85 -7.39
C GLY A 69 17.16 -4.30 -6.65
N GLU A 70 17.11 -4.05 -5.34
CA GLU A 70 16.00 -4.40 -4.47
C GLU A 70 15.39 -3.15 -3.82
N GLY A 71 14.14 -3.26 -3.38
CA GLY A 71 13.45 -2.26 -2.55
C GLY A 71 12.80 -2.92 -1.34
N SER A 72 12.49 -2.12 -0.33
CA SER A 72 11.85 -2.57 0.91
C SER A 72 10.57 -1.78 1.19
N LEU A 73 9.45 -2.48 1.38
CA LEU A 73 8.21 -1.93 1.91
C LEU A 73 8.10 -2.32 3.39
N ALA A 74 8.13 -1.36 4.28
CA ALA A 74 8.09 -1.56 5.72
C ALA A 74 6.84 -0.95 6.33
N ARG A 75 6.20 -1.66 7.25
CA ARG A 75 5.21 -1.07 8.15
C ARG A 75 5.95 -0.41 9.31
N ILE A 76 5.62 0.85 9.58
CA ILE A 76 6.13 1.61 10.71
C ILE A 76 5.12 1.45 11.84
N ALA A 77 5.39 0.62 12.84
CA ALA A 77 4.62 0.69 14.08
C ALA A 77 5.03 1.98 14.84
N GLU A 78 4.12 2.63 15.55
CA GLU A 78 4.41 3.83 16.36
C GLU A 78 5.59 3.63 17.33
N ALA A 79 5.80 2.39 17.79
CA ALA A 79 6.88 2.00 18.70
C ALA A 79 8.19 1.59 17.99
N GLU A 80 8.22 1.49 16.65
CA GLU A 80 9.36 1.04 15.84
C GLU A 80 9.99 2.16 15.01
N ILE A 81 9.80 3.43 15.40
CA ILE A 81 10.60 4.55 14.86
C ILE A 81 12.04 4.40 15.39
N THR A 82 12.78 3.45 14.83
CA THR A 82 14.24 3.33 14.98
C THR A 82 14.90 4.00 13.76
N ASP A 83 16.16 4.41 13.89
CA ASP A 83 16.89 5.10 12.83
C ASP A 83 17.05 4.29 11.53
N ASP A 84 16.83 2.97 11.56
CA ASP A 84 16.94 2.10 10.38
C ASP A 84 15.71 1.21 10.16
N LEU A 85 14.75 1.76 9.42
CA LEU A 85 13.53 1.07 8.99
C LEU A 85 13.77 -0.10 8.02
N ARG A 86 15.00 -0.31 7.52
CA ARG A 86 15.35 -1.52 6.74
C ARG A 86 15.35 -2.79 7.57
N ASN A 87 15.29 -2.68 8.90
CA ASN A 87 15.19 -3.82 9.81
C ASN A 87 13.83 -3.88 10.52
N ALA A 88 12.82 -3.17 10.02
CA ALA A 88 11.48 -3.23 10.57
C ALA A 88 10.97 -4.68 10.65
N THR A 89 10.32 -5.03 11.76
CA THR A 89 9.77 -6.38 11.99
C THR A 89 8.81 -6.81 10.89
N TYR A 90 8.11 -5.84 10.29
CA TYR A 90 7.14 -6.07 9.23
C TYR A 90 7.63 -5.42 7.94
N GLN A 91 8.48 -6.14 7.21
CA GLN A 91 9.00 -5.69 5.92
C GLN A 91 8.81 -6.72 4.81
N VAL A 92 8.65 -6.22 3.59
CA VAL A 92 8.72 -7.00 2.35
C VAL A 92 9.90 -6.48 1.55
N ARG A 93 10.83 -7.37 1.22
CA ARG A 93 11.94 -7.11 0.30
C ARG A 93 11.67 -7.80 -1.03
N ALA A 94 11.84 -7.07 -2.13
CA ALA A 94 11.69 -7.62 -3.48
C ALA A 94 12.52 -6.81 -4.48
N GLY A 95 12.78 -7.39 -5.65
CA GLY A 95 13.44 -6.69 -6.74
C GLY A 95 12.65 -5.47 -7.24
N LEU A 96 13.34 -4.54 -7.90
CA LEU A 96 12.74 -3.30 -8.41
C LEU A 96 11.53 -3.53 -9.33
N GLU A 97 11.55 -4.58 -10.16
CA GLU A 97 10.42 -4.91 -11.03
C GLU A 97 9.17 -5.30 -10.23
N ALA A 98 9.34 -6.09 -9.16
CA ALA A 98 8.26 -6.45 -8.26
C ALA A 98 7.72 -5.23 -7.52
N MET A 99 8.60 -4.33 -7.06
CA MET A 99 8.20 -3.07 -6.41
C MET A 99 7.41 -2.16 -7.36
N ARG A 100 7.83 -2.06 -8.63
CA ARG A 100 7.07 -1.36 -9.67
C ARG A 100 5.71 -2.01 -9.91
N GLY A 101 5.64 -3.34 -9.98
CA GLY A 101 4.40 -4.09 -10.09
C GLY A 101 3.44 -3.86 -8.92
N PHE A 102 3.97 -3.73 -7.70
CA PHE A 102 3.19 -3.31 -6.53
C PHE A 102 2.65 -1.89 -6.71
N GLY A 103 3.46 -0.95 -7.19
CA GLY A 103 3.02 0.41 -7.52
C GLY A 103 1.91 0.45 -8.59
N ASP A 104 2.03 -0.37 -9.64
CA ASP A 104 0.98 -0.56 -10.66
C ASP A 104 -0.33 -1.11 -10.05
N THR A 105 -0.21 -2.08 -9.15
CA THR A 105 -1.36 -2.70 -8.47
C THR A 105 -2.08 -1.69 -7.59
N VAL A 106 -1.36 -0.90 -6.78
CA VAL A 106 -1.96 0.16 -5.96
C VAL A 106 -2.66 1.18 -6.84
N ARG A 107 -1.99 1.64 -7.91
CA ARG A 107 -2.55 2.62 -8.86
C ARG A 107 -3.84 2.13 -9.51
N ALA A 108 -3.91 0.87 -9.93
CA ALA A 108 -5.11 0.30 -10.54
C ALA A 108 -6.34 0.32 -9.61
N HIS A 109 -6.11 0.37 -8.30
CA HIS A 109 -7.16 0.46 -7.29
C HIS A 109 -7.47 1.90 -6.86
N LEU A 110 -6.74 2.92 -7.33
CA LEU A 110 -7.13 4.31 -7.12
C LEU A 110 -8.37 4.65 -7.97
N PRO A 111 -9.24 5.55 -7.52
CA PRO A 111 -10.34 6.04 -8.34
C PRO A 111 -9.81 6.99 -9.43
N ASP A 112 -10.38 6.94 -10.63
CA ASP A 112 -10.00 7.82 -11.77
C ASP A 112 -10.25 9.32 -11.49
N ARG A 113 -11.18 9.61 -10.58
CA ARG A 113 -11.38 10.93 -9.96
C ARG A 113 -11.28 10.76 -8.45
N LEU A 114 -10.51 11.61 -7.77
CA LEU A 114 -10.50 11.72 -6.30
C LEU A 114 -11.79 12.35 -5.73
N ASP A 115 -12.90 12.26 -6.48
CA ASP A 115 -14.21 12.61 -5.95
C ASP A 115 -14.62 11.54 -4.94
N PRO A 116 -15.03 11.92 -3.71
CA PRO A 116 -15.53 10.96 -2.75
C PRO A 116 -16.73 10.22 -3.36
N LEU A 117 -16.74 8.89 -3.25
CA LEU A 117 -17.96 8.13 -3.52
C LEU A 117 -19.08 8.69 -2.63
N PRO A 118 -20.29 8.89 -3.18
CA PRO A 118 -21.41 9.37 -2.37
C PRO A 118 -21.64 8.41 -1.20
N ALA A 119 -21.67 8.96 0.00
CA ALA A 119 -22.01 8.23 1.22
C ALA A 119 -23.51 7.88 1.16
N ASP A 120 -23.84 6.69 0.68
CA ASP A 120 -25.17 6.13 0.92
C ASP A 120 -25.07 4.64 1.26
N PRO A 121 -24.97 4.29 2.56
CA PRO A 121 -25.08 2.90 3.02
C PRO A 121 -26.52 2.35 2.98
N ALA A 122 -27.50 3.05 2.39
CA ALA A 122 -28.92 2.73 2.48
C ALA A 122 -29.70 2.74 1.14
N ALA A 123 -29.07 2.92 -0.02
CA ALA A 123 -29.80 2.93 -1.29
C ALA A 123 -30.45 1.56 -1.58
N PRO A 124 -31.80 1.46 -1.63
CA PRO A 124 -32.46 0.21 -1.98
C PRO A 124 -32.17 -0.15 -3.45
N TRP A 125 -31.84 -1.41 -3.66
CA TRP A 125 -31.63 -1.99 -4.99
C TRP A 125 -32.77 -1.61 -5.94
N THR A 126 -32.46 -0.89 -7.02
CA THR A 126 -33.39 -0.65 -8.13
C THR A 126 -32.80 -1.34 -9.36
N PRO A 127 -33.33 -2.49 -9.80
CA PRO A 127 -32.91 -3.07 -11.06
C PRO A 127 -33.33 -2.13 -12.21
N ALA A 128 -32.38 -1.84 -13.11
CA ALA A 128 -32.67 -1.11 -14.34
C ALA A 128 -33.61 -1.96 -15.23
N PRO A 129 -34.63 -1.36 -15.86
CA PRO A 129 -35.44 -2.06 -16.85
C PRO A 129 -34.56 -2.45 -18.04
N LEU A 130 -34.78 -3.68 -18.52
CA LEU A 130 -34.21 -4.16 -19.77
C LEU A 130 -35.05 -3.55 -20.90
N ASP A 131 -34.46 -2.63 -21.66
CA ASP A 131 -34.89 -2.35 -23.04
C ASP A 131 -34.23 -3.35 -23.99
#